data_AF-B4GZK2-F1
#
_entry.id   AF-B4GZK2-F1
#
_cell.length_a   1.000
_cell.length_b   1.000
_cell.length_c   1.000
_cell.angle_alpha   90.00
_cell.angle_beta   90.00
_cell.angle_gamma   90.00
#
_symmetry.space_group_name_H-M   'P 1'
#
loop_
_entity.id
_entity.type
_entity.pdbx_description
1 polymer ?
#
loop_
_entity_poly.entity_id
_entity_poly.type
_entity_poly.pdbx_seq_one_letter_code
_entity_poly.pdbx_strand_id
1 'polypeptide(L)'
;MSIKFTEAFDKLLDKIPNLEESWLKEEEEITQKIYQAFHDTNSIFKGTLSHLKETNIQKKKYQTWIQVTMPFPIYPNKLWENTASALYKLRARRNLRHPAVKNAYLVPERLRSLFDTDLKRAVGGIGEVTCQSGKVFTLSAESEKGDIDLYSIDVTGPGNGQLSYHFLLALKFSNDPKMYIPFFGEHLIKGAQFMVLKEQIHLDEFIGKTMSVKKFLNHLGVEQNEETNQPFLRENIENQTVSDAVLKTLKCVIMLSENPERLSLIYNKLEHFKQVDSVELSELMALIDLN
;
A
#
# COMPACT_ATOMS: atom_id res chain seq x y z
N MET A 1 -18.97 -30.38 2.56
CA MET A 1 -17.67 -31.06 2.36
C MET A 1 -16.63 -30.20 3.03
N SER A 2 -16.03 -30.71 4.10
CA SER A 2 -14.98 -30.01 4.83
C SER A 2 -13.69 -29.95 4.01
N ILE A 3 -13.01 -28.81 4.07
CA ILE A 3 -11.72 -28.56 3.43
C ILE A 3 -10.72 -28.05 4.47
N LYS A 4 -9.44 -27.99 4.12
CA LYS A 4 -8.40 -27.47 5.02
C LYS A 4 -8.71 -26.04 5.43
N PHE A 5 -8.40 -25.69 6.68
CA PHE A 5 -8.73 -24.38 7.24
C PHE A 5 -8.15 -23.24 6.42
N THR A 6 -6.86 -23.31 6.06
CA THR A 6 -6.20 -22.27 5.25
C THR A 6 -6.86 -22.11 3.88
N GLU A 7 -7.24 -23.21 3.22
CA GLU A 7 -7.93 -23.17 1.93
C GLU A 7 -9.35 -22.59 2.04
N ALA A 8 -10.09 -22.95 3.11
CA ALA A 8 -11.38 -22.35 3.39
C ALA A 8 -11.29 -20.85 3.66
N PHE A 9 -10.25 -20.43 4.38
CA PHE A 9 -10.01 -19.04 4.72
C PHE A 9 -9.69 -18.19 3.48
N ASP A 10 -8.87 -18.70 2.57
CA ASP A 10 -8.61 -18.02 1.29
C ASP A 10 -9.89 -17.85 0.45
N LYS A 11 -10.74 -18.89 0.41
CA LYS A 11 -12.05 -18.82 -0.27
C LYS A 11 -13.02 -17.86 0.42
N LEU A 12 -12.98 -17.76 1.75
CA LEU A 12 -13.78 -16.80 2.53
C LEU A 12 -13.40 -15.37 2.16
N LEU A 13 -12.11 -15.08 2.04
CA LEU A 13 -11.61 -13.76 1.67
C LEU A 13 -12.09 -13.33 0.29
N ASP A 14 -12.23 -14.26 -0.67
CA ASP A 14 -12.83 -13.98 -1.98
C ASP A 14 -14.34 -13.65 -1.91
N LYS A 15 -15.03 -14.08 -0.84
CA LYS A 15 -16.47 -13.88 -0.63
C LYS A 15 -16.82 -12.61 0.15
N ILE A 16 -15.91 -12.12 1.00
CA ILE A 16 -16.07 -10.78 1.60
C ILE A 16 -16.16 -9.77 0.44
N PRO A 17 -17.19 -8.91 0.37
CA PRO A 17 -17.31 -7.91 -0.68
C PRO A 17 -16.01 -7.11 -0.80
N ASN A 18 -15.44 -7.03 -2.01
CA ASN A 18 -14.43 -6.02 -2.31
C ASN A 18 -15.12 -4.65 -2.38
N LEU A 19 -14.33 -3.58 -2.56
CA LEU A 19 -14.84 -2.23 -2.86
C LEU A 19 -16.18 -2.31 -3.60
N GLU A 20 -17.24 -1.70 -3.05
CA GLU A 20 -18.55 -1.79 -3.69
C GLU A 20 -18.37 -1.43 -5.17
N GLU A 21 -18.90 -2.23 -6.11
CA GLU A 21 -18.81 -1.93 -7.55
C GLU A 21 -19.33 -0.51 -7.87
N SER A 22 -20.19 0.02 -7.00
CA SER A 22 -20.71 1.39 -6.98
C SER A 22 -19.66 2.49 -6.80
N TRP A 23 -18.39 2.19 -6.48
CA TRP A 23 -17.34 3.19 -6.20
C TRP A 23 -16.27 3.26 -7.29
N LEU A 24 -16.32 2.39 -8.31
CA LEU A 24 -15.34 2.38 -9.41
C LEU A 24 -15.33 3.69 -10.21
N LYS A 25 -16.47 4.38 -10.29
CA LYS A 25 -16.59 5.68 -10.98
C LYS A 25 -15.99 6.80 -10.14
N GLU A 26 -16.31 6.83 -8.85
CA GLU A 26 -15.75 7.78 -7.89
C GLU A 26 -14.23 7.61 -7.77
N GLU A 27 -13.72 6.38 -7.71
CA GLU A 27 -12.28 6.10 -7.67
C GLU A 27 -11.55 6.70 -8.88
N GLU A 28 -12.10 6.53 -10.09
CA GLU A 28 -11.51 7.10 -11.29
C GLU A 28 -11.51 8.63 -11.23
N GLU A 29 -12.64 9.24 -10.88
CA GLU A 29 -12.75 10.70 -10.79
C GLU A 29 -11.79 11.29 -9.75
N ILE A 30 -11.70 10.67 -8.56
CA ILE A 30 -10.80 11.08 -7.48
C ILE A 30 -9.34 10.94 -7.93
N THR A 31 -8.98 9.82 -8.57
CA THR A 31 -7.63 9.59 -9.09
C THR A 31 -7.24 10.67 -10.10
N GLN A 32 -8.12 11.01 -11.03
CA GLN A 32 -7.86 12.07 -12.02
C GLN A 32 -7.73 13.45 -11.35
N LYS A 33 -8.54 13.76 -10.33
CA LYS A 33 -8.42 15.01 -9.57
C LYS A 33 -7.09 15.11 -8.82
N ILE A 34 -6.60 14.01 -8.25
CA ILE A 34 -5.27 13.98 -7.63
C ILE A 34 -4.18 14.26 -8.66
N TYR A 35 -4.20 13.61 -9.83
CA TYR A 35 -3.22 13.92 -10.90
C TYR A 35 -3.30 15.38 -11.36
N GLN A 36 -4.50 15.92 -11.51
CA GLN A 36 -4.70 17.32 -11.87
C GLN A 36 -4.15 18.27 -10.78
N ALA A 37 -4.31 17.95 -9.50
CA ALA A 37 -3.76 18.77 -8.42
C ALA A 37 -2.22 18.84 -8.45
N PHE A 38 -1.53 17.77 -8.87
CA PHE A 38 -0.08 17.84 -9.14
C PHE A 38 0.26 18.80 -10.29
N HIS A 39 -0.60 18.90 -11.32
CA HIS A 39 -0.45 19.91 -12.38
C HIS A 39 -0.66 21.33 -11.84
N ASP A 40 -1.74 21.55 -11.09
CA ASP A 40 -2.16 22.87 -10.61
C ASP A 40 -1.17 23.45 -9.59
N THR A 41 -0.54 22.60 -8.78
CA THR A 41 0.52 22.99 -7.84
C THR A 41 1.88 23.20 -8.50
N ASN A 42 1.96 23.09 -9.83
CA ASN A 42 3.21 23.19 -10.60
C ASN A 42 4.31 22.24 -10.08
N SER A 43 3.91 21.05 -9.63
CA SER A 43 4.84 20.04 -9.13
C SER A 43 5.83 19.60 -10.20
N ILE A 44 7.03 19.19 -9.80
CA ILE A 44 7.97 18.53 -10.71
C ILE A 44 7.48 17.16 -11.20
N PHE A 45 6.47 16.60 -10.53
CA PHE A 45 5.87 15.30 -10.84
C PHE A 45 4.65 15.40 -11.77
N LYS A 46 4.22 16.62 -12.13
CA LYS A 46 3.06 16.84 -13.01
C LYS A 46 3.20 16.06 -14.32
N GLY A 47 2.18 15.28 -14.68
CA GLY A 47 2.17 14.45 -15.89
C GLY A 47 3.17 13.29 -15.90
N THR A 48 3.87 13.01 -14.79
CA THR A 48 4.85 11.91 -14.69
C THR A 48 4.35 10.73 -13.87
N LEU A 49 3.38 10.98 -12.98
CA LEU A 49 2.80 9.98 -12.09
C LEU A 49 1.83 9.09 -12.86
N SER A 50 1.93 7.80 -12.65
CA SER A 50 0.96 6.83 -13.15
C SER A 50 0.76 5.69 -12.16
N HIS A 51 -0.32 4.96 -12.37
CA HIS A 51 -0.75 3.79 -11.63
C HIS A 51 -1.22 4.03 -10.18
N LEU A 52 -1.57 5.26 -9.78
CA LEU A 52 -2.12 5.54 -8.45
C LEU A 52 -3.37 4.70 -8.17
N LYS A 53 -4.25 4.54 -9.17
CA LYS A 53 -5.47 3.76 -9.04
C LYS A 53 -5.18 2.30 -8.64
N GLU A 54 -4.11 1.72 -9.16
CA GLU A 54 -3.68 0.35 -8.91
C GLU A 54 -3.10 0.19 -7.50
N THR A 55 -2.72 1.29 -6.84
CA THR A 55 -2.27 1.29 -5.45
C THR A 55 -3.41 1.47 -4.45
N ASN A 56 -4.67 1.40 -4.90
CA ASN A 56 -5.81 1.31 -3.99
C ASN A 56 -5.81 -0.08 -3.33
N ILE A 57 -5.70 -0.08 -2.00
CA ILE A 57 -5.55 -1.27 -1.19
C ILE A 57 -6.77 -2.21 -1.26
N GLN A 58 -7.94 -1.69 -1.65
CA GLN A 58 -9.17 -2.46 -1.75
C GLN A 58 -9.32 -3.23 -3.07
N LYS A 59 -8.34 -3.13 -3.98
CA LYS A 59 -8.34 -3.87 -5.25
C LYS A 59 -7.83 -5.29 -5.10
N LYS A 60 -8.45 -6.20 -5.87
CA LYS A 60 -8.00 -7.60 -6.00
C LYS A 60 -6.57 -7.73 -6.55
N LYS A 61 -6.17 -6.82 -7.45
CA LYS A 61 -4.79 -6.70 -7.96
C LYS A 61 -4.24 -5.35 -7.52
N TYR A 62 -3.60 -5.36 -6.37
CA TYR A 62 -2.94 -4.21 -5.79
C TYR A 62 -1.49 -4.10 -6.30
N GLN A 63 -1.05 -2.89 -6.61
CA GLN A 63 0.33 -2.57 -6.93
C GLN A 63 0.95 -1.76 -5.79
N THR A 64 2.15 -2.15 -5.37
CA THR A 64 2.81 -1.60 -4.19
C THR A 64 3.53 -0.26 -4.44
N TRP A 65 3.61 0.19 -5.70
CA TRP A 65 4.27 1.44 -6.08
C TRP A 65 3.45 2.25 -7.07
N ILE A 66 3.58 3.57 -7.00
CA ILE A 66 3.28 4.44 -8.15
C ILE A 66 4.51 4.53 -9.03
N GLN A 67 4.30 4.70 -10.32
CA GLN A 67 5.39 4.94 -11.25
C GLN A 67 5.57 6.44 -11.46
N VAL A 68 6.82 6.90 -11.38
CA VAL A 68 7.24 8.25 -11.76
C VAL A 68 8.13 8.15 -13.00
N THR A 69 7.66 8.70 -14.11
CA THR A 69 8.46 8.75 -15.34
C THR A 69 9.37 9.98 -15.31
N MET A 70 10.66 9.77 -15.07
CA MET A 70 11.62 10.87 -14.98
C MET A 70 11.91 11.46 -16.37
N PRO A 71 11.93 12.79 -16.54
CA PRO A 71 12.01 13.44 -17.86
C PRO A 71 13.43 13.50 -18.44
N PHE A 72 14.33 12.65 -17.98
CA PHE A 72 15.73 12.63 -18.40
C PHE A 72 16.32 11.22 -18.26
N PRO A 73 17.37 10.88 -19.04
CA PRO A 73 18.03 9.58 -18.92
C PRO A 73 18.97 9.50 -17.73
N ILE A 74 19.24 8.28 -17.27
CA ILE A 74 20.24 7.99 -16.23
C ILE A 74 21.31 7.01 -16.71
N TYR A 75 22.42 6.95 -15.97
CA TYR A 75 23.52 6.04 -16.16
C TYR A 75 23.76 5.36 -14.81
N PRO A 76 23.21 4.16 -14.59
CA PRO A 76 23.23 3.51 -13.29
C PRO A 76 24.62 2.93 -13.03
N ASN A 77 25.16 3.18 -11.84
CA ASN A 77 26.35 2.53 -11.35
C ASN A 77 25.96 1.54 -10.25
N LYS A 78 26.09 0.23 -10.52
CA LYS A 78 25.77 -0.82 -9.54
C LYS A 78 26.81 -0.79 -8.44
N LEU A 79 26.36 -0.67 -7.20
CA LEU A 79 27.21 -0.66 -6.03
C LEU A 79 27.24 -2.02 -5.36
N TRP A 80 26.11 -2.72 -5.37
CA TRP A 80 25.96 -4.02 -4.71
C TRP A 80 24.75 -4.77 -5.22
N GLU A 81 24.75 -6.07 -4.96
CA GLU A 81 23.74 -7.00 -5.39
C GLU A 81 23.73 -8.22 -4.46
N ASN A 82 22.54 -8.67 -4.08
CA ASN A 82 22.31 -9.98 -3.48
C ASN A 82 21.28 -10.77 -4.31
N THR A 83 20.74 -11.83 -3.73
CA THR A 83 19.71 -12.67 -4.37
C THR A 83 18.40 -11.93 -4.59
N ALA A 84 18.00 -11.03 -3.69
CA ALA A 84 16.70 -10.36 -3.73
C ALA A 84 16.70 -8.98 -4.42
N SER A 85 17.84 -8.29 -4.45
CA SER A 85 17.90 -6.88 -4.82
C SER A 85 19.29 -6.45 -5.30
N ALA A 86 19.35 -5.30 -5.96
CA ALA A 86 20.58 -4.62 -6.30
C ALA A 86 20.50 -3.12 -5.97
N LEU A 87 21.60 -2.55 -5.49
CA LEU A 87 21.72 -1.16 -5.11
C LEU A 87 22.55 -0.39 -6.14
N TYR A 88 22.08 0.82 -6.46
CA TYR A 88 22.64 1.67 -7.50
C TYR A 88 22.84 3.10 -7.03
N LYS A 89 23.80 3.75 -7.67
CA LYS A 89 23.94 5.20 -7.72
C LYS A 89 23.58 5.68 -9.13
N LEU A 90 22.62 6.60 -9.24
CA LEU A 90 22.11 7.03 -10.53
C LEU A 90 22.75 8.35 -10.95
N ARG A 91 23.56 8.30 -12.02
CA ARG A 91 24.17 9.49 -12.62
C ARG A 91 23.27 10.01 -13.73
N ALA A 92 22.94 11.30 -13.71
CA ALA A 92 22.34 12.00 -14.83
C ALA A 92 23.42 12.61 -15.74
N ARG A 93 23.02 13.34 -16.78
CA ARG A 93 23.95 14.14 -17.60
C ARG A 93 24.52 15.30 -16.78
N ARG A 94 25.78 15.67 -17.04
CA ARG A 94 26.54 16.67 -16.24
C ARG A 94 25.84 18.04 -16.09
N ASN A 95 25.12 18.48 -17.11
CA ASN A 95 24.48 19.80 -17.15
C ASN A 95 22.95 19.76 -16.96
N LEU A 96 22.42 18.63 -16.48
CA LEU A 96 20.99 18.52 -16.23
C LEU A 96 20.57 19.43 -15.06
N ARG A 97 19.63 20.34 -15.34
CA ARG A 97 18.98 21.15 -14.31
C ARG A 97 17.68 20.47 -13.89
N HIS A 98 17.71 19.79 -12.74
CA HIS A 98 16.53 19.19 -12.14
C HIS A 98 16.63 19.29 -10.60
N PRO A 99 15.57 19.66 -9.87
CA PRO A 99 15.66 19.90 -8.42
C PRO A 99 16.16 18.69 -7.62
N ALA A 100 15.80 17.49 -8.05
CA ALA A 100 16.25 16.24 -7.46
C ALA A 100 17.72 15.86 -7.78
N VAL A 101 18.42 16.59 -8.65
CA VAL A 101 19.78 16.27 -9.10
C VAL A 101 20.79 17.24 -8.48
N LYS A 102 21.90 16.70 -7.95
CA LYS A 102 23.04 17.46 -7.43
C LYS A 102 24.33 16.87 -7.98
N ASN A 103 25.21 17.70 -8.54
CA ASN A 103 26.51 17.29 -9.09
C ASN A 103 26.39 16.11 -10.09
N ALA A 104 25.37 16.15 -10.97
CA ALA A 104 25.04 15.09 -11.92
C ALA A 104 24.58 13.76 -11.31
N TYR A 105 24.23 13.70 -10.03
CA TYR A 105 23.63 12.53 -9.40
C TYR A 105 22.22 12.82 -8.94
N LEU A 106 21.31 11.86 -9.12
CA LEU A 106 19.99 11.92 -8.54
C LEU A 106 20.11 11.68 -7.02
N VAL A 107 19.47 12.51 -6.21
CA VAL A 107 19.60 12.49 -4.74
C VAL A 107 18.29 12.04 -4.11
N PRO A 108 18.23 10.86 -3.48
CA PRO A 108 17.01 10.31 -2.87
C PRO A 108 16.38 11.24 -1.84
N GLU A 109 17.19 11.90 -1.00
CA GLU A 109 16.71 12.76 0.08
C GLU A 109 15.99 13.99 -0.48
N ARG A 110 16.47 14.49 -1.63
CA ARG A 110 15.79 15.55 -2.37
C ARG A 110 14.49 15.06 -2.98
N LEU A 111 14.47 13.86 -3.57
CA LEU A 111 13.23 13.27 -4.10
C LEU A 111 12.19 13.06 -3.01
N ARG A 112 12.59 12.48 -1.86
CA ARG A 112 11.74 12.31 -0.67
C ARG A 112 11.11 13.64 -0.26
N SER A 113 11.94 14.66 -0.04
CA SER A 113 11.44 15.96 0.42
C SER A 113 10.52 16.62 -0.62
N LEU A 114 10.89 16.58 -1.90
CA LEU A 114 10.08 17.16 -2.98
C LEU A 114 8.75 16.44 -3.14
N PHE A 115 8.77 15.10 -3.16
CA PHE A 115 7.56 14.30 -3.33
C PHE A 115 6.62 14.42 -2.13
N ASP A 116 7.14 14.34 -0.91
CA ASP A 116 6.35 14.53 0.31
C ASP A 116 5.64 15.89 0.34
N THR A 117 6.39 16.94 0.01
CA THR A 117 5.87 18.31 0.00
C THR A 117 4.81 18.49 -1.09
N ASP A 118 5.08 18.02 -2.30
CA ASP A 118 4.17 18.17 -3.43
C ASP A 118 2.91 17.32 -3.26
N LEU A 119 3.02 16.11 -2.70
CA LEU A 119 1.88 15.25 -2.37
C LEU A 119 0.96 15.92 -1.35
N LYS A 120 1.50 16.36 -0.21
CA LYS A 120 0.72 17.03 0.84
C LYS A 120 0.09 18.32 0.34
N ARG A 121 0.81 19.08 -0.50
CA ARG A 121 0.26 20.30 -1.12
C ARG A 121 -0.85 19.99 -2.14
N ALA A 122 -0.65 19.00 -3.00
CA ALA A 122 -1.62 18.63 -4.03
C ALA A 122 -2.90 18.07 -3.39
N VAL A 123 -2.78 17.08 -2.51
CA VAL A 123 -3.92 16.45 -1.85
C VAL A 123 -4.59 17.39 -0.84
N GLY A 124 -3.80 18.06 0.01
CA GLY A 124 -4.34 19.05 0.96
C GLY A 124 -4.95 20.28 0.29
N GLY A 125 -4.50 20.63 -0.91
CA GLY A 125 -5.08 21.70 -1.73
C GLY A 125 -6.43 21.32 -2.36
N ILE A 126 -6.72 20.03 -2.51
CA ILE A 126 -8.05 19.54 -2.90
C ILE A 126 -9.01 19.69 -1.72
N GLY A 127 -8.64 19.14 -0.55
CA GLY A 127 -9.47 19.11 0.66
C GLY A 127 -10.70 18.22 0.48
N GLU A 128 -11.69 18.70 -0.29
CA GLU A 128 -12.93 18.00 -0.60
C GLU A 128 -13.14 17.81 -2.11
N VAL A 129 -13.65 16.65 -2.49
CA VAL A 129 -14.03 16.29 -3.85
C VAL A 129 -15.52 16.01 -3.90
N THR A 130 -16.27 16.84 -4.62
CA THR A 130 -17.62 16.47 -5.07
C THR A 130 -17.53 15.69 -6.37
N CYS A 131 -17.95 14.44 -6.36
CA CYS A 131 -18.00 13.59 -7.56
C CYS A 131 -19.25 13.87 -8.41
N GLN A 132 -19.26 13.43 -9.66
CA GLN A 132 -20.41 13.56 -10.57
C GLN A 132 -21.68 12.90 -10.02
N SER A 133 -21.55 11.90 -9.15
CA SER A 133 -22.67 11.26 -8.45
C SER A 133 -23.30 12.16 -7.37
N GLY A 134 -22.72 13.32 -7.08
CA GLY A 134 -23.13 14.23 -6.01
C GLY A 134 -22.56 13.86 -4.63
N LYS A 135 -21.86 12.72 -4.51
CA LYS A 135 -21.16 12.33 -3.28
C LYS A 135 -19.96 13.24 -3.03
N VAL A 136 -19.71 13.57 -1.77
CA VAL A 136 -18.58 14.40 -1.34
C VAL A 136 -17.58 13.54 -0.58
N PHE A 137 -16.31 13.70 -0.89
CA PHE A 137 -15.21 12.96 -0.30
C PHE A 137 -14.17 13.90 0.28
N THR A 138 -13.64 13.60 1.46
CA THR A 138 -12.50 14.32 2.04
C THR A 138 -11.23 13.54 1.80
N LEU A 139 -10.15 14.21 1.41
CA LEU A 139 -8.86 13.58 1.13
C LEU A 139 -7.80 14.03 2.12
N SER A 140 -6.96 13.10 2.57
CA SER A 140 -5.75 13.37 3.34
C SER A 140 -4.57 12.60 2.77
N ALA A 141 -3.35 13.10 2.94
CA ALA A 141 -2.14 12.42 2.52
C ALA A 141 -1.10 12.39 3.63
N GLU A 142 -0.53 11.22 3.86
CA GLU A 142 0.46 10.98 4.89
C GLU A 142 1.70 10.28 4.31
N SER A 143 2.75 10.27 5.11
CA SER A 143 3.99 9.58 4.77
C SER A 143 4.66 9.00 5.98
N GLU A 144 5.08 7.75 5.88
CA GLU A 144 5.93 7.09 6.86
C GLU A 144 7.37 7.04 6.33
N LYS A 145 8.32 7.55 7.12
CA LYS A 145 9.73 7.62 6.72
C LYS A 145 10.49 6.42 7.27
N GLY A 146 11.24 5.75 6.41
CA GLY A 146 12.09 4.62 6.79
C GLY A 146 13.24 4.42 5.80
N ASP A 147 13.75 3.20 5.73
CA ASP A 147 14.71 2.79 4.68
C ASP A 147 14.11 2.92 3.28
N ILE A 148 12.79 2.77 3.17
CA ILE A 148 11.98 3.08 2.02
C ILE A 148 10.74 3.80 2.55
N ASP A 149 10.38 4.93 1.94
CA ASP A 149 9.20 5.68 2.37
C ASP A 149 7.92 5.03 1.86
N LEU A 150 6.94 4.94 2.75
CA LEU A 150 5.56 4.59 2.41
C LEU A 150 4.72 5.87 2.39
N TYR A 151 3.90 6.02 1.36
CA TYR A 151 2.97 7.14 1.22
C TYR A 151 1.55 6.60 1.24
N SER A 152 0.63 7.37 1.83
CA SER A 152 -0.78 7.07 1.76
C SER A 152 -1.61 8.28 1.33
N ILE A 153 -2.72 8.00 0.65
CA ILE A 153 -3.80 8.95 0.41
C ILE A 153 -5.08 8.27 0.87
N ASP A 154 -5.70 8.82 1.90
CA ASP A 154 -6.97 8.33 2.42
C ASP A 154 -8.10 9.23 1.95
N VAL A 155 -9.19 8.60 1.57
CA VAL A 155 -10.40 9.25 1.05
C VAL A 155 -11.57 8.76 1.87
N THR A 156 -12.28 9.67 2.52
CA THR A 156 -13.45 9.35 3.34
C THR A 156 -14.70 9.95 2.73
N GLY A 157 -15.76 9.16 2.61
CA GLY A 157 -17.02 9.57 1.99
C GLY A 157 -18.27 9.16 2.79
N PRO A 158 -19.47 9.48 2.28
CA PRO A 158 -20.73 9.15 2.93
C PRO A 158 -20.94 7.63 3.03
N GLY A 159 -21.58 7.19 4.12
CA GLY A 159 -21.96 5.79 4.32
C GLY A 159 -20.80 4.86 4.67
N ASN A 160 -19.80 5.35 5.41
CA ASN A 160 -18.57 4.63 5.80
C ASN A 160 -17.65 4.20 4.66
N GLY A 161 -17.94 4.59 3.42
CA GLY A 161 -17.05 4.15 2.37
C GLY A 161 -15.79 5.00 2.33
N GLN A 162 -14.69 4.29 2.10
CA GLN A 162 -13.34 4.77 2.21
C GLN A 162 -12.58 4.29 0.98
N LEU A 163 -11.72 5.13 0.40
CA LEU A 163 -10.66 4.67 -0.51
C LEU A 163 -9.32 4.91 0.19
N SER A 164 -8.40 3.97 0.08
CA SER A 164 -7.05 4.16 0.61
C SER A 164 -6.03 3.74 -0.43
N TYR A 165 -5.22 4.69 -0.85
CA TYR A 165 -4.07 4.45 -1.71
C TYR A 165 -2.84 4.33 -0.84
N HIS A 166 -2.12 3.22 -0.91
CA HIS A 166 -0.84 3.05 -0.20
C HIS A 166 0.22 2.69 -1.22
N PHE A 167 1.38 3.34 -1.18
CA PHE A 167 2.37 3.14 -2.23
C PHE A 167 3.78 3.58 -1.87
N LEU A 168 4.73 2.93 -2.53
CA LEU A 168 6.12 3.36 -2.65
C LEU A 168 6.31 4.19 -3.93
N LEU A 169 7.38 4.99 -3.95
CA LEU A 169 7.79 5.71 -5.16
C LEU A 169 8.72 4.84 -6.02
N ALA A 170 8.33 4.52 -7.25
CA ALA A 170 9.20 3.81 -8.19
C ALA A 170 9.50 4.68 -9.42
N LEU A 171 10.78 4.89 -9.70
CA LEU A 171 11.25 5.73 -10.79
C LEU A 171 11.50 4.91 -12.05
N LYS A 172 10.98 5.40 -13.17
CA LYS A 172 11.20 4.87 -14.51
C LYS A 172 11.95 5.89 -15.35
N PHE A 173 12.87 5.40 -16.19
CA PHE A 173 13.67 6.21 -17.08
C PHE A 173 13.53 5.72 -18.51
N SER A 174 13.64 6.61 -19.50
CA SER A 174 13.44 6.24 -20.91
C SER A 174 14.52 5.31 -21.48
N ASN A 175 15.70 5.29 -20.84
CA ASN A 175 16.88 4.61 -21.36
C ASN A 175 17.33 3.41 -20.51
N ASP A 176 16.59 3.04 -19.46
CA ASP A 176 16.84 1.83 -18.67
C ASP A 176 15.49 1.18 -18.31
N PRO A 177 15.29 -0.12 -18.58
CA PRO A 177 14.03 -0.80 -18.30
C PRO A 177 13.77 -1.06 -16.80
N LYS A 178 14.77 -0.88 -15.93
CA LYS A 178 14.61 -1.15 -14.49
C LYS A 178 13.75 -0.08 -13.81
N MET A 179 13.05 -0.51 -12.76
CA MET A 179 12.36 0.37 -11.82
C MET A 179 13.27 0.62 -10.61
N TYR A 180 13.47 1.89 -10.27
CA TYR A 180 14.36 2.31 -9.20
C TYR A 180 13.57 2.88 -8.03
N ILE A 181 13.71 2.29 -6.86
CA ILE A 181 13.06 2.73 -5.62
C ILE A 181 14.07 3.53 -4.79
N PRO A 182 13.78 4.77 -4.35
CA PRO A 182 14.64 5.49 -3.42
C PRO A 182 14.88 4.66 -2.15
N PHE A 183 16.15 4.51 -1.76
CA PHE A 183 16.57 3.72 -0.61
C PHE A 183 17.47 4.55 0.31
N PHE A 184 17.20 4.49 1.61
CA PHE A 184 17.77 5.35 2.65
C PHE A 184 18.47 4.57 3.77
N GLY A 185 18.54 3.25 3.67
CA GLY A 185 19.16 2.42 4.70
C GLY A 185 20.64 2.75 4.87
N GLU A 186 21.00 3.19 6.09
CA GLU A 186 22.35 3.63 6.44
C GLU A 186 23.36 2.48 6.58
N HIS A 187 22.86 1.25 6.68
CA HIS A 187 23.64 0.14 7.24
C HIS A 187 24.47 -0.67 6.25
N LEU A 188 24.25 -0.55 4.94
CA LEU A 188 24.88 -1.47 3.97
C LEU A 188 25.98 -0.79 3.13
N ILE A 189 25.72 0.38 2.51
CA ILE A 189 26.70 1.05 1.63
C ILE A 189 26.50 2.56 1.62
N LYS A 190 27.47 3.31 2.17
CA LYS A 190 27.50 4.78 2.09
C LYS A 190 27.48 5.23 0.63
N GLY A 191 26.41 5.90 0.22
CA GLY A 191 26.23 6.44 -1.13
C GLY A 191 25.43 5.57 -2.09
N ALA A 192 24.89 4.43 -1.64
CA ALA A 192 23.77 3.78 -2.30
C ALA A 192 22.51 4.64 -2.15
N GLN A 193 21.74 4.75 -3.23
CA GLN A 193 20.67 5.73 -3.33
C GLN A 193 19.37 5.13 -3.88
N PHE A 194 19.48 4.08 -4.70
CA PHE A 194 18.33 3.47 -5.34
C PHE A 194 18.44 1.96 -5.33
N MET A 195 17.34 1.30 -4.97
CA MET A 195 17.19 -0.15 -4.99
C MET A 195 16.42 -0.58 -6.23
N VAL A 196 16.84 -1.70 -6.82
CA VAL A 196 16.07 -2.45 -7.81
C VAL A 196 15.79 -3.83 -7.21
N LEU A 197 14.52 -4.20 -7.11
CA LEU A 197 14.11 -5.53 -6.69
C LEU A 197 14.32 -6.50 -7.84
N LYS A 198 14.94 -7.65 -7.58
CA LYS A 198 15.11 -8.72 -8.59
C LYS A 198 13.83 -9.51 -8.79
N GLU A 199 13.06 -9.66 -7.72
CA GLU A 199 11.75 -10.27 -7.73
C GLU A 199 10.76 -9.31 -7.05
N GLN A 200 9.92 -8.67 -7.86
CA GLN A 200 8.79 -7.85 -7.38
C GLN A 200 7.82 -8.64 -6.47
N ILE A 201 7.84 -9.97 -6.60
CA ILE A 201 6.91 -10.93 -6.04
C ILE A 201 6.83 -10.85 -4.50
N HIS A 202 7.94 -10.68 -3.79
CA HIS A 202 7.94 -10.73 -2.31
C HIS A 202 7.23 -9.55 -1.65
N LEU A 203 7.32 -8.35 -2.23
CA LEU A 203 6.65 -7.17 -1.70
C LEU A 203 5.15 -7.20 -2.02
N ASP A 204 4.81 -7.60 -3.24
CA ASP A 204 3.42 -7.76 -3.68
C ASP A 204 2.72 -8.87 -2.88
N GLU A 205 3.43 -9.96 -2.53
CA GLU A 205 2.92 -11.03 -1.67
C GLU A 205 2.69 -10.54 -0.23
N PHE A 206 3.68 -9.85 0.37
CA PHE A 206 3.54 -9.29 1.71
C PHE A 206 2.35 -8.31 1.80
N ILE A 207 2.22 -7.41 0.83
CA ILE A 207 1.13 -6.43 0.86
C ILE A 207 -0.21 -7.12 0.53
N GLY A 208 -0.24 -8.08 -0.40
CA GLY A 208 -1.42 -8.90 -0.65
C GLY A 208 -1.92 -9.60 0.63
N LYS A 209 -1.02 -10.20 1.42
CA LYS A 209 -1.36 -10.79 2.72
C LYS A 209 -1.88 -9.75 3.69
N THR A 210 -1.16 -8.64 3.86
CA THR A 210 -1.56 -7.52 4.74
C THR A 210 -2.96 -7.03 4.39
N MET A 211 -3.28 -6.94 3.10
CA MET A 211 -4.58 -6.49 2.64
C MET A 211 -5.70 -7.48 2.88
N SER A 212 -5.44 -8.77 2.70
CA SER A 212 -6.40 -9.80 3.09
C SER A 212 -6.71 -9.76 4.59
N VAL A 213 -5.71 -9.50 5.44
CA VAL A 213 -5.91 -9.33 6.90
C VAL A 213 -6.78 -8.10 7.17
N LYS A 214 -6.43 -6.94 6.60
CA LYS A 214 -7.21 -5.70 6.76
C LYS A 214 -8.66 -5.87 6.30
N LYS A 215 -8.86 -6.51 5.14
CA LYS A 215 -10.17 -6.79 4.57
C LYS A 215 -11.04 -7.60 5.53
N PHE A 216 -10.46 -8.64 6.12
CA PHE A 216 -11.15 -9.48 7.10
C PHE A 216 -11.55 -8.67 8.35
N LEU A 217 -10.65 -7.87 8.90
CA LEU A 217 -10.91 -7.09 10.12
C LEU A 217 -11.94 -5.97 9.90
N ASN A 218 -11.88 -5.30 8.76
CA ASN A 218 -12.86 -4.28 8.39
C ASN A 218 -14.26 -4.88 8.27
N HIS A 219 -14.38 -6.09 7.70
CA HIS A 219 -15.65 -6.81 7.63
C HIS A 219 -16.22 -7.12 9.03
N LEU A 220 -15.34 -7.33 10.02
CA LEU A 220 -15.76 -7.51 11.42
C LEU A 220 -16.13 -6.20 12.13
N GLY A 221 -15.96 -5.05 11.49
CA GLY A 221 -16.20 -3.73 12.08
C GLY A 221 -15.12 -3.32 13.09
N VAL A 222 -13.90 -3.82 12.93
CA VAL A 222 -12.76 -3.42 13.76
C VAL A 222 -12.29 -2.02 13.36
N GLU A 223 -12.33 -1.08 14.30
CA GLU A 223 -11.76 0.26 14.11
C GLU A 223 -10.22 0.21 14.03
N GLN A 224 -9.67 0.92 13.05
CA GLN A 224 -8.23 0.98 12.80
C GLN A 224 -7.64 2.19 13.51
N ASN A 225 -6.68 1.99 14.41
CA ASN A 225 -5.88 3.01 15.08
C ASN A 225 -4.40 2.59 15.13
N GLU A 226 -3.50 3.44 15.62
CA GLU A 226 -2.06 3.12 15.65
C GLU A 226 -1.75 1.79 16.39
N GLU A 227 -2.52 1.45 17.43
CA GLU A 227 -2.32 0.25 18.23
C GLU A 227 -2.90 -1.02 17.57
N THR A 228 -4.09 -0.92 16.96
CA THR A 228 -4.69 -2.02 16.18
C THR A 228 -3.98 -2.24 14.84
N ASN A 229 -3.16 -1.27 14.41
CA ASN A 229 -2.33 -1.38 13.21
C ASN A 229 -0.95 -2.03 13.43
N GLN A 230 -0.46 -2.12 14.68
CA GLN A 230 0.83 -2.75 15.03
C GLN A 230 0.99 -4.19 14.50
N PRO A 231 -0.05 -5.05 14.47
CA PRO A 231 0.06 -6.40 13.89
C PRO A 231 0.30 -6.42 12.37
N PHE A 232 0.08 -5.31 11.66
CA PHE A 232 0.39 -5.20 10.22
C PHE A 232 1.87 -4.89 9.93
N LEU A 233 2.71 -4.73 10.95
CA LEU A 233 4.15 -4.59 10.76
C LEU A 233 4.71 -5.79 9.99
N ARG A 234 5.66 -5.54 9.09
CA ARG A 234 6.17 -6.52 8.13
C ARG A 234 6.62 -7.84 8.77
N GLU A 235 7.34 -7.72 9.88
CA GLU A 235 7.81 -8.82 10.72
C GLU A 235 6.70 -9.74 11.25
N ASN A 236 5.46 -9.25 11.34
CA ASN A 236 4.32 -9.99 11.86
C ASN A 236 3.53 -10.75 10.78
N ILE A 237 3.76 -10.49 9.49
CA ILE A 237 2.95 -11.06 8.39
C ILE A 237 3.80 -11.81 7.36
N GLU A 238 5.04 -11.36 7.07
CA GLU A 238 5.83 -11.83 5.93
C GLU A 238 6.02 -13.35 5.89
N ASN A 239 6.19 -13.99 7.05
CA ASN A 239 6.47 -15.41 7.19
C ASN A 239 5.27 -16.28 7.63
N GLN A 240 4.04 -15.75 7.54
CA GLN A 240 2.84 -16.43 8.00
C GLN A 240 1.80 -16.59 6.88
N THR A 241 0.85 -17.52 7.07
CA THR A 241 -0.37 -17.55 6.25
C THR A 241 -1.24 -16.34 6.59
N VAL A 242 -2.17 -15.99 5.70
CA VAL A 242 -3.13 -14.90 5.97
C VAL A 242 -3.98 -15.22 7.21
N SER A 243 -4.44 -16.46 7.35
CA SER A 243 -5.23 -16.90 8.49
C SER A 243 -4.48 -16.76 9.82
N ASP A 244 -3.17 -17.04 9.84
CA ASP A 244 -2.32 -16.88 11.02
C ASP A 244 -2.13 -15.41 11.38
N ALA A 245 -1.88 -14.57 10.38
CA ALA A 245 -1.78 -13.12 10.55
C ALA A 245 -3.10 -12.53 11.08
N VAL A 246 -4.26 -12.99 10.59
CA VAL A 246 -5.58 -12.61 11.12
C VAL A 246 -5.73 -13.00 12.58
N LEU A 247 -5.45 -14.25 12.95
CA LEU A 247 -5.57 -14.73 14.33
C LEU A 247 -4.68 -13.94 15.28
N LYS A 248 -3.43 -13.66 14.88
CA LYS A 248 -2.51 -12.83 15.66
C LYS A 248 -3.05 -11.41 15.84
N THR A 249 -3.57 -10.82 14.76
CA THR A 249 -4.11 -9.45 14.79
C THR A 249 -5.38 -9.36 15.65
N LEU A 250 -6.31 -10.30 15.49
CA LEU A 250 -7.52 -10.39 16.30
C LEU A 250 -7.19 -10.47 17.79
N LYS A 251 -6.20 -11.28 18.17
CA LYS A 251 -5.76 -11.38 19.56
C LYS A 251 -5.32 -10.03 20.13
N CYS A 252 -4.59 -9.23 19.37
CA CYS A 252 -4.21 -7.87 19.75
C CYS A 252 -5.42 -6.94 19.85
N VAL A 253 -6.28 -6.93 18.83
CA VAL A 253 -7.48 -6.08 18.77
C VAL A 253 -8.44 -6.38 19.92
N ILE A 254 -8.65 -7.65 20.27
CA ILE A 254 -9.51 -8.07 21.38
C ILE A 254 -9.04 -7.43 22.71
N MET A 255 -7.73 -7.35 22.94
CA MET A 255 -7.19 -6.75 24.16
C MET A 255 -7.43 -5.24 24.25
N LEU A 256 -7.66 -4.58 23.13
CA LEU A 256 -7.82 -3.13 23.01
C LEU A 256 -9.26 -2.69 22.74
N SER A 257 -10.15 -3.63 22.41
CA SER A 257 -11.54 -3.35 22.02
C SER A 257 -12.42 -3.02 23.22
N GLU A 258 -13.28 -2.02 23.09
CA GLU A 258 -14.33 -1.71 24.07
C GLU A 258 -15.42 -2.79 24.12
N ASN A 259 -15.58 -3.58 23.05
CA ASN A 259 -16.53 -4.69 22.97
C ASN A 259 -15.84 -5.98 22.49
N PRO A 260 -15.10 -6.66 23.39
CA PRO A 260 -14.26 -7.79 23.02
C PRO A 260 -15.04 -9.09 22.82
N GLU A 261 -16.31 -9.18 23.24
CA GLU A 261 -17.04 -10.44 23.33
C GLU A 261 -17.27 -11.10 21.96
N ARG A 262 -17.78 -10.34 20.99
CA ARG A 262 -18.01 -10.84 19.62
C ARG A 262 -16.70 -11.27 18.97
N LEU A 263 -15.67 -10.43 19.05
CA LEU A 263 -14.36 -10.71 18.47
C LEU A 263 -13.69 -11.92 19.13
N SER A 264 -13.83 -12.08 20.44
CA SER A 264 -13.32 -13.24 21.19
C SER A 264 -14.00 -14.53 20.75
N LEU A 265 -15.32 -14.51 20.53
CA LEU A 265 -16.05 -15.68 20.04
C LEU A 265 -15.58 -16.09 18.64
N ILE A 266 -15.41 -15.12 17.74
CA ILE A 266 -14.89 -15.35 16.39
C ILE A 266 -13.46 -15.91 16.47
N TYR A 267 -12.57 -15.28 17.24
CA TYR A 267 -11.19 -15.73 17.42
C TYR A 267 -11.11 -17.17 17.93
N ASN A 268 -11.85 -17.49 19.00
CA ASN A 268 -11.85 -18.84 19.58
C ASN A 268 -12.34 -19.89 18.58
N LYS A 269 -13.35 -19.56 17.76
CA LYS A 269 -13.86 -20.49 16.76
C LYS A 269 -12.88 -20.67 15.59
N LEU A 270 -12.22 -19.60 15.14
CA LEU A 270 -11.15 -19.68 14.13
C LEU A 270 -9.94 -20.48 14.62
N GLU A 271 -9.50 -20.28 15.87
CA GLU A 271 -8.46 -21.08 16.51
C GLU A 271 -8.84 -22.56 16.55
N HIS A 272 -10.09 -22.87 16.91
CA HIS A 272 -10.58 -24.24 16.91
C HIS A 272 -10.54 -24.88 15.51
N PHE A 273 -11.04 -24.18 14.49
CA PHE A 273 -10.97 -24.67 13.10
C PHE A 273 -9.54 -24.88 12.62
N LYS A 274 -8.62 -23.99 13.02
CA LYS A 274 -7.18 -24.13 12.73
C LYS A 274 -6.59 -25.36 13.43
N GLN A 275 -6.93 -25.60 14.69
CA GLN A 275 -6.44 -26.76 15.45
C GLN A 275 -6.90 -28.09 14.84
N VAL A 276 -8.14 -28.13 14.34
CA VAL A 276 -8.71 -29.31 13.68
C VAL A 276 -8.27 -29.40 12.20
N ASP A 277 -7.70 -28.32 11.64
CA ASP A 277 -7.31 -28.13 10.24
C ASP A 277 -8.42 -28.53 9.23
N SER A 278 -9.68 -28.28 9.59
CA SER A 278 -10.83 -28.74 8.83
C SER A 278 -12.06 -27.87 9.15
N VAL A 279 -12.71 -27.33 8.12
CA VAL A 279 -13.95 -26.55 8.26
C VAL A 279 -14.80 -26.60 6.98
N GLU A 280 -16.12 -26.53 7.15
CA GLU A 280 -17.02 -26.28 6.02
C GLU A 280 -17.08 -24.79 5.69
N LEU A 281 -16.93 -24.43 4.42
CA LEU A 281 -16.92 -23.02 4.00
C LEU A 281 -18.19 -22.26 4.45
N SER A 282 -19.36 -22.92 4.42
CA SER A 282 -20.62 -22.34 4.91
C SER A 282 -20.59 -22.03 6.40
N GLU A 283 -19.96 -22.88 7.21
CA GLU A 283 -19.82 -22.63 8.65
C GLU A 283 -18.88 -21.44 8.92
N LEU A 284 -17.79 -21.36 8.16
CA LEU A 284 -16.83 -20.26 8.25
C LEU A 284 -17.43 -18.93 7.77
N MET A 285 -18.25 -18.95 6.72
CA MET A 285 -18.98 -17.77 6.23
C MET A 285 -20.02 -17.29 7.24
N ALA A 286 -20.82 -18.21 7.82
CA ALA A 286 -21.81 -17.88 8.82
C ALA A 286 -21.19 -17.30 10.11
N LEU A 287 -19.96 -17.70 10.48
CA LEU A 287 -19.26 -17.15 11.64
C LEU A 287 -19.04 -15.63 11.55
N ILE A 288 -18.91 -15.12 10.33
CA ILE A 288 -18.66 -13.69 10.08
C ILE A 288 -19.83 -13.02 9.37
N ASP A 289 -21.04 -13.56 9.49
CA ASP A 289 -22.27 -12.97 8.93
C ASP A 289 -22.24 -12.78 7.39
N LEU A 290 -21.53 -13.67 6.68
CA LEU A 290 -21.63 -13.80 5.22
C LEU A 290 -22.60 -14.95 4.90
N ASN A 291 -23.76 -14.64 4.32
CA ASN A 291 -24.71 -15.64 3.82
C ASN A 291 -24.83 -15.55 2.30
#